data_AF-A0A2M7JU20-F1
#
_entry.id   AF-A0A2M7JU20-F1
#
_cell.length_a   1.000
_cell.length_b   1.000
_cell.length_c   1.000
_cell.angle_alpha   90.00
_cell.angle_beta   90.00
_cell.angle_gamma   90.00
#
_symmetry.space_group_name_H-M   'P 1'
#
loop_
_entity.id
_entity.type
_entity.pdbx_description
1 polymer ?
#
loop_
_entity_poly.entity_id
_entity_poly.type
_entity_poly.pdbx_seq_one_letter_code
_entity_poly.pdbx_strand_id
1 'polypeptide(L)'
;MTLLLPAILGLIAGVIGSLVAPWVHWGIEKRRQKINYRRQLIKEWREEIDFDLSSFENKALYSSLRPHLSKETINAIEGNEITIRMGRKGDVIKGLLLDDIAKIEKEWDLI
;
A
#
# COMPACT_ATOMS: atom_id res chain seq x y z
N MET A 1 51.74 -26.93 6.85
CA MET A 1 50.36 -27.21 7.29
C MET A 1 49.54 -25.91 7.41
N THR A 2 49.33 -25.20 6.29
CA THR A 2 48.63 -23.89 6.28
C THR A 2 47.38 -23.87 5.40
N LEU A 3 47.13 -24.95 4.64
CA LEU A 3 45.98 -25.08 3.71
C LEU A 3 44.71 -25.65 4.37
N LEU A 4 44.82 -26.22 5.57
CA LEU A 4 43.67 -26.79 6.29
C LEU A 4 42.76 -25.71 6.92
N LEU A 5 43.35 -24.62 7.39
CA LEU A 5 42.62 -23.47 7.97
C LEU A 5 41.65 -22.79 6.99
N PRO A 6 42.06 -22.40 5.77
CA PRO A 6 41.13 -21.78 4.81
C PRO A 6 40.06 -22.77 4.31
N ALA A 7 40.37 -24.06 4.22
CA ALA A 7 39.39 -25.09 3.84
C ALA A 7 38.29 -25.26 4.91
N ILE A 8 38.67 -25.26 6.19
CA ILE A 8 37.72 -25.35 7.31
C ILE A 8 36.89 -24.07 7.43
N LEU A 9 37.50 -22.89 7.26
CA LEU A 9 36.80 -21.60 7.24
C LEU A 9 35.79 -21.51 6.08
N GLY A 10 36.13 -22.00 4.89
CA GLY A 10 35.24 -22.04 3.73
C GLY A 10 34.04 -22.97 3.94
N LEU A 11 34.25 -24.14 4.58
CA LEU A 11 33.17 -25.07 4.92
C LEU A 11 32.22 -24.49 5.98
N ILE A 12 32.76 -23.85 7.02
CA ILE A 12 31.93 -23.22 8.06
C ILE A 12 31.11 -22.07 7.49
N ALA A 13 31.70 -21.24 6.61
CA ALA A 13 30.98 -20.17 5.92
C ALA A 13 29.87 -20.72 5.00
N GLY A 14 30.10 -21.83 4.30
CA GLY A 14 29.09 -22.50 3.46
C GLY A 14 27.91 -23.06 4.24
N VAL A 15 28.17 -23.66 5.42
CA VAL A 15 27.12 -24.22 6.30
C VAL A 15 26.33 -23.12 7.00
N ILE A 16 26.99 -22.05 7.44
CA ILE A 16 26.28 -20.90 8.03
C ILE A 16 25.47 -20.18 6.95
N GLY A 17 25.99 -20.07 5.73
CA GLY A 17 25.28 -19.51 4.58
C GLY A 17 23.99 -20.27 4.24
N SER A 18 24.00 -21.61 4.26
CA SER A 18 22.80 -22.41 3.97
C SER A 18 21.72 -22.32 5.05
N LEU A 19 22.12 -22.05 6.30
CA LEU A 19 21.18 -21.88 7.42
C LEU A 19 20.63 -20.45 7.52
N VAL A 20 21.41 -19.43 7.14
CA VAL A 20 21.01 -18.01 7.21
C VAL A 20 20.24 -17.56 5.95
N ALA A 21 20.55 -18.13 4.78
CA ALA A 21 19.91 -17.77 3.51
C ALA A 21 18.36 -17.85 3.53
N PRO A 22 17.71 -18.88 4.11
CA PRO A 22 16.25 -18.95 4.18
C PRO A 22 15.63 -17.79 4.95
N TRP A 23 16.28 -17.32 6.03
CA TRP A 23 15.77 -16.23 6.86
C TRP A 23 15.86 -14.88 6.17
N VAL A 24 16.98 -14.65 5.47
CA VAL A 24 17.18 -13.44 4.66
C VAL A 24 16.18 -13.42 3.51
N HIS A 25 16.01 -14.54 2.79
CA HIS A 25 15.03 -14.68 1.72
C HIS A 25 13.61 -14.40 2.23
N TRP A 26 13.24 -14.99 3.37
CA TRP A 26 11.93 -14.78 3.98
C TRP A 26 11.69 -13.34 4.42
N GLY A 27 12.71 -12.66 4.95
CA GLY A 27 12.64 -11.24 5.29
C GLY A 27 12.37 -10.36 4.07
N ILE A 28 13.04 -10.63 2.95
CA ILE A 28 12.81 -9.94 1.68
C ILE A 28 11.42 -10.24 1.14
N GLU A 29 11.00 -11.50 1.15
CA GLU A 29 9.71 -11.93 0.63
C GLU A 29 8.55 -11.29 1.41
N LYS A 30 8.63 -11.23 2.74
CA LYS A 30 7.67 -10.50 3.57
C LYS A 30 7.56 -9.02 3.19
N ARG A 31 8.70 -8.36 2.96
CA ARG A 31 8.72 -6.95 2.55
C ARG A 31 8.08 -6.78 1.16
N ARG A 32 8.40 -7.67 0.23
CA ARG A 32 7.81 -7.71 -1.11
C ARG A 32 6.29 -7.93 -1.07
N GLN A 33 5.82 -8.91 -0.29
CA GLN A 33 4.39 -9.17 -0.12
C GLN A 33 3.66 -7.96 0.47
N LYS A 34 4.24 -7.29 1.47
CA LYS A 34 3.64 -6.07 2.05
C LYS A 34 3.50 -4.94 1.04
N ILE A 35 4.53 -4.70 0.23
CA ILE A 35 4.50 -3.66 -0.82
C ILE A 35 3.48 -4.03 -1.91
N ASN A 36 3.47 -5.30 -2.33
CA ASN A 36 2.52 -5.77 -3.34
C ASN A 36 1.07 -5.65 -2.86
N TYR A 37 0.79 -6.01 -1.61
CA TYR A 37 -0.53 -5.87 -1.02
C TYR A 37 -1.00 -4.41 -1.00
N ARG A 38 -0.13 -3.48 -0.58
CA ARG A 38 -0.43 -2.04 -0.59
C ARG A 38 -0.71 -1.51 -2.00
N ARG A 39 0.09 -1.91 -2.99
CA ARG A 39 -0.14 -1.55 -4.40
C ARG A 39 -1.45 -2.10 -4.92
N GLN A 40 -1.80 -3.32 -4.53
CA GLN A 40 -3.08 -3.93 -4.91
C GLN A 40 -4.26 -3.15 -4.33
N LEU A 41 -4.23 -2.80 -3.05
CA LEU A 41 -5.28 -1.97 -2.43
C LEU A 41 -5.46 -0.64 -3.16
N ILE A 42 -4.38 0.08 -3.43
CA ILE A 42 -4.43 1.35 -4.15
C ILE A 42 -4.99 1.20 -5.56
N LYS A 43 -4.59 0.14 -6.26
CA LYS A 43 -5.12 -0.18 -7.58
C LYS A 43 -6.62 -0.42 -7.53
N GLU A 44 -7.08 -1.27 -6.61
CA GLU A 44 -8.50 -1.58 -6.41
C GLU A 44 -9.29 -0.31 -6.06
N TRP A 45 -8.77 0.56 -5.20
CA TRP A 45 -9.39 1.84 -4.87
C TRP A 45 -9.51 2.76 -6.10
N ARG A 46 -8.43 2.92 -6.87
CA ARG A 46 -8.41 3.76 -8.08
C ARG A 46 -9.37 3.25 -9.15
N GLU A 47 -9.38 1.95 -9.41
CA GLU A 47 -10.28 1.31 -10.38
C GLU A 47 -11.75 1.53 -10.01
N GLU A 48 -12.09 1.38 -8.73
CA GLU A 48 -13.46 1.54 -8.25
C GLU A 48 -13.94 3.00 -8.30
N ILE A 49 -13.08 3.94 -7.89
CA ILE A 49 -13.37 5.39 -7.93
C ILE A 49 -13.57 5.88 -9.36
N ASP A 50 -12.83 5.31 -10.33
CA ASP A 50 -12.97 5.68 -11.73
C ASP A 50 -14.23 5.09 -12.36
N PHE A 51 -14.63 3.89 -11.94
CA PHE A 51 -15.79 3.17 -12.47
C PHE A 51 -17.13 3.73 -11.98
N ASP A 52 -17.35 3.82 -10.67
CA ASP A 52 -18.63 4.29 -10.12
C ASP A 52 -18.51 4.87 -8.71
N LEU A 53 -18.37 6.19 -8.67
CA LEU A 53 -18.33 6.95 -7.43
C LEU A 53 -19.65 6.88 -6.64
N SER A 54 -20.79 6.68 -7.31
CA SER A 54 -22.11 6.72 -6.68
C SER A 54 -22.44 5.48 -5.85
N SER A 55 -21.83 4.34 -6.18
CA SER A 55 -21.93 3.11 -5.40
C SER A 55 -20.73 2.85 -4.49
N PHE A 56 -19.70 3.69 -4.55
CA PHE A 56 -18.46 3.54 -3.79
C PHE A 56 -18.69 3.51 -2.28
N GLU A 57 -19.55 4.38 -1.76
CA GLU A 57 -19.81 4.55 -0.31
C GLU A 57 -20.35 3.27 0.34
N ASN A 58 -21.10 2.46 -0.41
CA ASN A 58 -21.76 1.24 0.09
C ASN A 58 -20.92 -0.03 -0.13
N LYS A 59 -19.71 0.09 -0.67
CA LYS A 59 -18.85 -1.06 -0.99
C LYS A 59 -17.87 -1.36 0.14
N ALA A 60 -17.52 -2.63 0.28
CA ALA A 60 -16.53 -3.12 1.23
C ALA A 60 -15.15 -2.41 1.09
N LEU A 61 -14.83 -1.91 -0.12
CA LEU A 61 -13.62 -1.13 -0.39
C LEU A 61 -13.60 0.23 0.32
N TYR A 62 -14.76 0.87 0.53
CA TYR A 62 -14.81 2.10 1.32
C TYR A 62 -14.38 1.83 2.76
N SER A 63 -14.80 0.72 3.37
CA SER A 63 -14.40 0.34 4.74
C SER A 63 -12.89 0.16 4.90
N SER A 64 -12.18 -0.28 3.86
CA SER A 64 -10.71 -0.42 3.90
C SER A 64 -9.98 0.89 3.66
N LEU A 65 -10.56 1.79 2.86
CA LEU A 65 -9.98 3.10 2.57
C LEU A 65 -10.26 4.13 3.68
N ARG A 66 -11.47 4.12 4.25
CA ARG A 66 -11.97 5.10 5.24
C ARG A 66 -11.01 5.43 6.39
N PRO A 67 -10.30 4.47 7.02
CA PRO A 67 -9.36 4.78 8.11
C PRO A 67 -8.17 5.65 7.68
N HIS A 68 -7.90 5.72 6.38
CA HIS A 68 -6.79 6.45 5.79
C HIS A 68 -7.22 7.79 5.17
N LEU A 69 -8.53 8.06 5.10
CA LEU A 69 -9.07 9.28 4.52
C LEU A 69 -8.97 10.46 5.48
N SER A 70 -8.83 11.65 4.91
CA SER A 70 -8.94 12.89 5.68
C SER A 70 -10.37 13.10 6.17
N LYS A 71 -10.52 13.86 7.26
CA LYS A 71 -11.85 14.23 7.78
C LYS A 71 -12.67 15.02 6.76
N GLU A 72 -12.01 15.79 5.90
CA GLU A 72 -12.64 16.54 4.82
C GLU A 72 -13.29 15.59 3.80
N THR A 73 -12.55 14.58 3.33
CA THR A 73 -13.06 13.58 2.39
C THR A 73 -14.18 12.75 3.01
N ILE A 74 -14.04 12.32 4.26
CA ILE A 74 -15.10 11.59 4.97
C ILE A 74 -16.37 12.45 5.06
N ASN A 75 -16.26 13.73 5.39
CA ASN A 75 -17.41 14.63 5.47
C ASN A 75 -18.00 14.95 4.09
N ALA A 76 -17.21 14.95 3.02
CA ALA A 76 -17.71 15.15 1.65
C ALA A 76 -18.51 13.95 1.13
N ILE A 77 -18.19 12.75 1.62
CA ILE A 77 -18.83 11.48 1.30
C ILE A 77 -20.05 11.24 2.20
N GLU A 78 -19.83 11.21 3.52
CA GLU A 78 -20.86 10.89 4.52
C GLU A 78 -21.73 12.09 4.89
N GLY A 79 -21.23 13.31 4.68
CA GLY A 79 -21.91 14.54 5.05
C GLY A 79 -22.77 15.11 3.92
N ASN A 80 -23.83 15.81 4.33
CA ASN A 80 -24.74 16.51 3.42
C ASN A 80 -24.23 17.92 3.03
N GLU A 81 -23.04 18.32 3.50
CA GLU A 81 -22.42 19.61 3.19
C GLU A 81 -21.69 19.54 1.84
N ILE A 82 -22.46 19.76 0.78
CA ILE A 82 -21.89 20.12 -0.51
C ILE A 82 -21.34 21.54 -0.35
N THR A 83 -20.06 21.66 -0.02
CA THR A 83 -19.36 22.94 -0.15
C THR A 83 -19.50 23.35 -1.62
N ILE A 84 -20.18 24.48 -1.87
CA ILE A 84 -20.49 25.01 -3.20
C ILE A 84 -19.18 25.46 -3.86
N ARG A 85 -18.35 24.51 -4.29
CA ARG A 85 -17.39 24.73 -5.37
C ARG A 85 -18.15 24.48 -6.66
N MET A 86 -18.19 25.49 -7.50
CA MET A 86 -18.92 25.55 -8.78
C MET A 86 -18.45 24.39 -9.69
N GLY A 87 -19.09 23.22 -9.55
CA GLY A 87 -18.69 21.97 -10.18
C GLY A 87 -19.65 20.84 -9.80
N ARG A 88 -19.78 19.83 -10.69
CA ARG A 88 -20.64 18.66 -10.45
C ARG A 88 -20.16 17.98 -9.17
N LYS A 89 -21.03 17.80 -8.17
CA LYS A 89 -20.72 17.22 -6.84
C LYS A 89 -19.74 16.02 -6.88
N GLY A 90 -19.93 15.11 -7.85
CA GLY A 90 -19.07 13.94 -8.03
C GLY A 90 -17.62 14.25 -8.37
N ASP A 91 -17.34 15.31 -9.14
CA ASP A 91 -15.98 15.66 -9.54
C ASP A 91 -15.14 16.15 -8.34
N VAL A 92 -15.80 16.83 -7.38
CA VAL A 92 -15.15 17.32 -6.16
C VAL A 92 -14.79 16.16 -5.24
N ILE A 93 -15.71 15.22 -5.01
CA ILE A 93 -15.47 14.04 -4.17
C ILE A 93 -14.37 13.16 -4.80
N LYS A 94 -14.41 12.96 -6.12
CA LYS A 94 -13.37 12.22 -6.84
C LYS A 94 -11.99 12.86 -6.66
N GLY A 95 -11.91 14.19 -6.77
CA GLY A 95 -10.66 14.93 -6.53
C GLY A 95 -10.10 14.70 -5.12
N LEU A 96 -10.93 14.87 -4.09
CA LEU A 96 -10.53 14.67 -2.70
C LEU A 96 -10.06 13.23 -2.41
N LEU A 97 -10.75 12.23 -2.96
CA LEU A 97 -10.34 10.83 -2.84
C LEU A 97 -9.00 10.56 -3.52
N LEU A 98 -8.78 11.11 -4.72
CA LEU A 98 -7.52 10.95 -5.43
C LEU A 98 -6.35 11.64 -4.70
N ASP A 99 -6.59 12.79 -4.08
CA ASP A 99 -5.59 13.49 -3.28
C ASP A 99 -5.22 12.70 -2.02
N ASP A 100 -6.21 12.14 -1.31
CA ASP A 100 -5.96 11.26 -0.16
C ASP A 100 -5.22 9.98 -0.57
N ILE A 101 -5.58 9.36 -1.70
CA ILE A 101 -4.84 8.20 -2.24
C ILE A 101 -3.39 8.57 -2.57
N ALA A 102 -3.14 9.71 -3.20
CA ALA A 102 -1.78 10.16 -3.50
C ALA A 102 -0.95 10.40 -2.22
N LYS A 103 -1.60 10.92 -1.16
CA LYS A 103 -0.96 11.06 0.15
C LYS A 103 -0.61 9.69 0.76
N ILE A 104 -1.52 8.72 0.68
CA ILE A 104 -1.30 7.35 1.16
C ILE A 104 -0.16 6.68 0.37
N GLU A 105 -0.12 6.83 -0.95
CA GLU A 105 0.95 6.32 -1.82
C GLU A 105 2.33 6.84 -1.37
N LYS A 106 2.40 8.13 -1.04
CA LYS A 106 3.63 8.76 -0.51
C LYS A 106 3.98 8.29 0.91
N GLU A 107 3.01 8.20 1.81
CA GLU A 107 3.23 7.69 3.19
C GLU A 107 3.70 6.23 3.19
N TRP A 108 3.30 5.46 2.19
CA TRP A 108 3.68 4.06 2.03
C TRP A 108 4.97 3.84 1.24
N ASP A 109 5.63 4.92 0.79
CA ASP A 109 6.86 4.88 -0.01
C ASP A 109 6.67 4.08 -1.30
N LEU A 110 5.53 4.29 -1.96
CA LEU A 110 5.21 3.67 -3.25
C LEU A 110 5.52 4.57 -4.43
N ILE A 111 5.59 5.88 -4.19
CA ILE A 111 5.96 6.96 -5.12
C ILE A 111 6.89 7.96 -4.43
#